data_AF-A0A836UQE6-F1
#
_entry.id   AF-A0A836UQE6-F1
#
_cell.length_a   1.000
_cell.length_b   1.000
_cell.length_c   1.000
_cell.angle_alpha   90.00
_cell.angle_beta   90.00
_cell.angle_gamma   90.00
#
_symmetry.space_group_name_H-M   'P 1'
#
loop_
_entity.id
_entity.type
_entity.pdbx_description
1 polymer ?
#
loop_
_entity_poly.entity_id
_entity_poly.type
_entity_poly.pdbx_seq_one_letter_code
_entity_poly.pdbx_strand_id
1 'polypeptide(L)'
;MRYRRFGRTELQVSAVSLGGAYLRGDDPDRAQENAREVVGRALDLGCNYIDTAPLYGESETLLGGALAGETRPFYLATKVGFKPEGFDYRRDSVLRSLERSLGLLGRSKLTVAQIHEAAGISKGGFYHHFTSKEDVLTAVLMRLAFCGSSKVLA
;
A
#
# COMPACT_ATOMS: atom_id res chain seq x y z
N MET A 1 -14.33 -7.86 14.21
CA MET A 1 -14.32 -7.25 12.85
C MET A 1 -15.10 -8.15 11.88
N ARG A 2 -15.83 -7.58 10.91
CA ARG A 2 -16.36 -8.33 9.74
C ARG A 2 -15.39 -8.16 8.57
N TYR A 3 -15.07 -9.25 7.87
CA TYR A 3 -14.22 -9.24 6.68
C TYR A 3 -15.03 -9.50 5.43
N ARG A 4 -14.61 -8.91 4.31
CA ARG A 4 -15.24 -9.08 3.00
C ARG A 4 -14.17 -9.32 1.96
N ARG A 5 -14.53 -10.11 0.95
CA ARG A 5 -13.73 -10.22 -0.27
C ARG A 5 -13.62 -8.83 -0.90
N PHE A 6 -12.39 -8.35 -1.06
CA PHE A 6 -12.17 -7.11 -1.79
C PHE A 6 -12.35 -7.41 -3.28
N GLY A 7 -13.15 -6.61 -4.00
CA GLY A 7 -13.42 -6.71 -5.44
C GLY A 7 -13.42 -8.13 -6.04
N ARG A 8 -12.55 -8.36 -7.04
CA ARG A 8 -12.43 -9.62 -7.81
C ARG A 8 -11.24 -10.49 -7.39
N THR A 9 -10.67 -10.32 -6.20
CA THR A 9 -9.54 -11.17 -5.75
C THR A 9 -9.89 -11.93 -4.49
N GLU A 10 -9.00 -12.78 -4.00
CA GLU A 10 -9.23 -13.61 -2.81
C GLU A 10 -8.97 -12.88 -1.47
N LEU A 11 -8.62 -11.60 -1.52
CA LEU A 11 -8.18 -10.86 -0.36
C LEU A 11 -9.34 -10.51 0.58
N GLN A 12 -9.17 -10.80 1.88
CA GLN A 12 -10.18 -10.59 2.91
C GLN A 12 -9.91 -9.32 3.71
N VAL A 13 -10.53 -8.22 3.33
CA VAL A 13 -10.33 -6.91 3.97
C VAL A 13 -11.40 -6.64 5.01
N SER A 14 -11.04 -5.92 6.07
CA SER A 14 -11.99 -5.45 7.08
C SER A 14 -13.05 -4.55 6.43
N ALA A 15 -14.31 -4.69 6.83
CA ALA A 15 -15.42 -3.90 6.29
C ALA A 15 -15.30 -2.39 6.58
N VAL A 16 -14.43 -2.03 7.53
CA VAL A 16 -13.99 -0.67 7.85
C VAL A 16 -12.47 -0.64 7.74
N SER A 17 -11.93 0.45 7.18
CA SER A 17 -10.50 0.65 6.91
C SER A 17 -9.97 1.89 7.62
N LEU A 18 -8.66 1.95 7.84
CA LEU A 18 -7.98 3.12 8.39
C LEU A 18 -7.51 4.03 7.25
N GLY A 19 -8.06 5.25 7.17
CA GLY A 19 -7.63 6.27 6.21
C GLY A 19 -6.53 7.18 6.76
N GLY A 20 -5.48 7.41 5.98
CA GLY A 20 -4.29 8.16 6.39
C GLY A 20 -4.31 9.67 6.12
N ALA A 21 -5.37 10.23 5.52
CA ALA A 21 -5.40 11.61 5.03
C ALA A 21 -5.11 12.69 6.08
N TYR A 22 -5.47 12.42 7.34
CA TYR A 22 -5.30 13.36 8.46
C TYR A 22 -4.43 12.79 9.58
N LEU A 23 -3.61 11.77 9.28
CA LEU A 23 -2.86 11.04 10.29
C LEU A 23 -1.86 11.90 11.06
N ARG A 24 -1.37 12.99 10.45
CA ARG A 24 -0.50 13.97 11.10
C ARG A 24 -1.16 14.63 12.31
N GLY A 25 -2.48 14.86 12.25
CA GLY A 25 -3.19 15.67 13.22
C GLY A 25 -2.70 17.12 13.29
N ASP A 26 -3.13 17.82 14.34
CA ASP A 26 -2.85 19.25 14.54
C ASP A 26 -1.54 19.52 15.31
N ASP A 27 -1.06 18.53 16.08
CA ASP A 27 0.18 18.59 16.85
C ASP A 27 1.32 17.82 16.14
N PRO A 28 2.26 18.52 15.49
CA PRO A 28 3.33 17.89 14.72
C PRO A 28 4.31 17.11 15.58
N ASP A 29 4.56 17.56 16.83
CA ASP A 29 5.55 16.95 17.71
C ASP A 29 5.08 15.57 18.20
N ARG A 30 3.76 15.38 18.25
CA ARG A 30 3.12 14.11 18.63
C ARG A 30 2.68 13.26 17.44
N ALA A 31 2.81 13.76 16.21
CA ALA A 31 2.26 13.11 15.01
C ALA A 31 2.68 11.63 14.87
N GLN A 32 3.96 11.31 15.10
CA GLN A 32 4.46 9.94 14.97
C GLN A 32 3.97 9.01 16.08
N GLU A 33 3.84 9.50 17.31
CA GLU A 33 3.30 8.74 18.44
C GLU A 33 1.81 8.49 18.24
N ASN A 34 1.04 9.54 17.91
CA ASN A 34 -0.38 9.44 17.60
C ASN A 34 -0.63 8.46 16.44
N ALA A 35 0.20 8.50 15.39
CA ALA A 35 0.11 7.55 14.28
C ALA A 35 0.29 6.09 14.75
N ARG A 36 1.25 5.82 15.64
CA ARG A 36 1.45 4.48 16.23
C ARG A 36 0.25 4.03 17.04
N GLU A 37 -0.28 4.91 17.89
CA GLU A 37 -1.46 4.60 18.72
C GLU A 37 -2.69 4.31 17.87
N VAL A 38 -2.97 5.15 16.87
CA VAL A 38 -4.12 4.99 15.96
C VAL A 38 -3.99 3.71 15.14
N VAL A 39 -2.82 3.47 14.55
CA VAL A 39 -2.56 2.25 13.76
C VAL A 39 -2.66 1.02 14.65
N GLY A 40 -1.97 1.02 15.80
CA GLY A 40 -2.00 -0.08 16.75
C GLY A 40 -3.41 -0.41 17.20
N ARG A 41 -4.19 0.60 17.57
CA ARG A 41 -5.58 0.43 17.98
C ARG A 41 -6.48 -0.08 16.85
N ALA A 42 -6.29 0.40 15.62
CA ALA A 42 -7.04 -0.09 14.48
C ALA A 42 -6.77 -1.59 14.25
N LEU A 43 -5.50 -2.00 14.31
CA LEU A 43 -5.09 -3.40 14.20
C LEU A 43 -5.65 -4.26 15.35
N ASP A 44 -5.65 -3.76 16.59
CA ASP A 44 -6.25 -4.43 17.76
C ASP A 44 -7.75 -4.69 17.57
N LEU A 45 -8.46 -3.76 16.92
CA LEU A 45 -9.88 -3.89 16.59
C LEU A 45 -10.14 -4.81 15.37
N GLY A 46 -9.08 -5.34 14.75
CA GLY A 46 -9.10 -6.22 13.60
C GLY A 46 -9.18 -5.51 12.26
N CYS A 47 -9.01 -4.18 12.20
CA CYS A 47 -8.82 -3.49 10.92
C CYS A 47 -7.55 -3.99 10.27
N ASN A 48 -7.60 -4.38 9.00
CA ASN A 48 -6.43 -4.90 8.28
C ASN A 48 -6.20 -4.18 6.93
N TYR A 49 -6.96 -3.14 6.62
CA TYR A 49 -6.76 -2.34 5.40
C TYR A 49 -6.48 -0.89 5.77
N ILE A 50 -5.32 -0.39 5.35
CA ILE A 50 -4.79 0.94 5.64
C ILE A 50 -4.54 1.66 4.32
N ASP A 51 -5.10 2.86 4.16
CA ASP A 51 -4.99 3.67 2.94
C ASP A 51 -4.15 4.93 3.19
N THR A 52 -3.28 5.26 2.23
CA THR A 52 -2.51 6.50 2.22
C THR A 52 -2.32 7.03 0.79
N ALA A 53 -1.59 8.14 0.64
CA ALA A 53 -1.25 8.72 -0.64
C ALA A 53 -0.12 9.77 -0.50
N PRO A 54 0.64 10.04 -1.58
CA PRO A 54 1.54 11.18 -1.65
C PRO A 54 0.87 12.54 -1.38
N LEU A 55 -0.44 12.64 -1.69
CA LEU A 55 -1.27 13.83 -1.44
C LEU A 55 -1.52 14.09 0.05
N TYR A 56 -1.40 13.08 0.91
CA TYR A 56 -1.81 13.15 2.32
C TYR A 56 -0.72 13.71 3.24
N GLY A 57 0.04 14.69 2.74
CA GLY A 57 1.13 15.32 3.49
C GLY A 57 2.19 14.30 3.94
N GLU A 58 2.33 14.13 5.25
CA GLU A 58 3.33 13.27 5.90
C GLU A 58 2.82 11.84 6.14
N SER A 59 1.62 11.50 5.67
CA SER A 59 0.95 10.22 5.94
C SER A 59 1.81 8.99 5.62
N GLU A 60 2.49 8.97 4.45
CA GLU A 60 3.35 7.83 4.07
C GLU A 60 4.53 7.66 5.03
N THR A 61 5.18 8.76 5.43
CA THR A 61 6.28 8.71 6.39
C THR A 61 5.80 8.23 7.77
N LEU A 62 4.69 8.80 8.26
CA LEU A 62 4.12 8.46 9.57
C LEU A 62 3.68 6.99 9.64
N LEU A 63 3.04 6.48 8.58
CA LEU A 63 2.68 5.07 8.46
C LEU A 63 3.91 4.17 8.35
N GLY A 64 4.94 4.59 7.62
CA GLY A 64 6.21 3.88 7.57
C GLY A 64 6.80 3.67 8.96
N GLY A 65 6.82 4.73 9.78
CA GLY A 65 7.27 4.66 11.17
C GLY A 65 6.32 3.92 12.11
N ALA A 66 5.01 3.96 11.87
CA ALA A 66 4.00 3.30 12.70
C ALA A 66 3.90 1.78 12.45
N LEU A 67 4.19 1.34 11.23
CA LEU A 67 4.16 -0.06 10.81
C LEU A 67 5.54 -0.72 10.85
N ALA A 68 6.56 -0.02 11.31
CA ALA A 68 7.91 -0.56 11.47
C ALA A 68 7.90 -1.64 12.55
N GLY A 69 8.27 -2.88 12.19
CA GLY A 69 8.29 -4.01 13.10
C GLY A 69 6.91 -4.62 13.40
N GLU A 70 5.83 -4.15 12.77
CA GLU A 70 4.50 -4.73 12.92
C GLU A 70 4.47 -6.17 12.36
N THR A 71 3.89 -7.10 13.12
CA THR A 71 3.85 -8.53 12.77
C THR A 71 2.45 -9.04 12.44
N ARG A 72 1.40 -8.29 12.82
CA ARG A 72 0.01 -8.60 12.46
C ARG A 72 -0.20 -8.47 10.95
N PRO A 73 -1.04 -9.32 10.34
CA PRO A 73 -1.32 -9.23 8.91
C PRO A 73 -2.16 -7.98 8.60
N PHE A 74 -1.67 -7.14 7.70
CA PHE A 74 -2.39 -5.97 7.20
C PHE A 74 -2.05 -5.71 5.73
N TYR A 75 -2.85 -4.83 5.14
CA TYR A 75 -2.81 -4.41 3.76
C TYR A 75 -2.66 -2.92 3.74
N LEU A 76 -1.77 -2.46 2.89
CA LEU A 76 -1.42 -1.06 2.78
C LEU A 76 -1.58 -0.65 1.33
N ALA A 77 -2.48 0.29 1.09
CA ALA A 77 -2.70 0.91 -0.19
C ALA A 77 -2.07 2.30 -0.19
N THR A 78 -1.34 2.63 -1.26
CA THR A 78 -0.94 4.00 -1.57
C THR A 78 -1.29 4.34 -3.02
N LYS A 79 -1.14 5.61 -3.38
CA LYS A 79 -1.47 6.18 -4.68
C LYS A 79 -0.19 6.69 -5.34
N VAL A 80 -0.29 7.13 -6.59
CA VAL A 80 0.83 7.70 -7.36
C VAL A 80 0.49 9.10 -7.84
N GLY A 81 1.50 9.96 -7.92
CA GLY A 81 1.37 11.33 -8.43
C GLY A 81 1.52 12.39 -7.34
N PHE A 82 0.80 13.50 -7.54
CA PHE A 82 0.78 14.71 -6.71
C PHE A 82 2.09 15.53 -6.63
N LYS A 83 3.26 14.88 -6.55
CA LYS A 83 4.56 15.54 -6.52
C LYS A 83 5.47 15.10 -7.68
N PRO A 84 6.05 16.03 -8.46
CA PRO A 84 5.92 17.50 -8.34
C PRO A 84 4.55 18.03 -8.80
N GLU A 85 4.29 19.32 -8.54
CA GLU A 85 3.13 20.03 -9.09
C GLU A 85 3.10 19.89 -10.63
N GLY A 86 1.92 19.70 -11.21
CA GLY A 86 1.80 19.41 -12.64
C GLY A 86 2.29 18.01 -13.04
N PHE A 87 2.19 17.03 -12.13
CA PHE A 87 2.61 15.64 -12.35
C PHE A 87 2.12 15.10 -13.71
N ASP A 88 3.06 14.73 -14.59
CA ASP A 88 2.79 14.43 -16.00
C ASP A 88 2.26 13.03 -16.27
N TYR A 89 2.14 12.20 -15.24
CA TYR A 89 1.73 10.79 -15.29
C TYR A 89 2.45 9.94 -16.35
N ARG A 90 3.63 10.38 -16.80
CA ARG A 90 4.47 9.58 -17.70
C ARG A 90 5.07 8.41 -16.92
N ARG A 91 5.40 7.33 -17.64
CA ARG A 91 5.96 6.09 -17.09
C ARG A 91 7.01 6.33 -16.00
N ASP A 92 8.05 7.11 -16.33
CA ASP A 92 9.16 7.31 -15.40
C ASP A 92 8.76 8.15 -14.18
N SER A 93 7.83 9.09 -14.34
CA SER A 93 7.30 9.88 -13.23
C SER A 93 6.49 9.02 -12.27
N VAL A 94 5.66 8.12 -12.81
CA VAL A 94 4.88 7.15 -12.03
C VAL A 94 5.79 6.18 -11.29
N LEU A 95 6.82 5.65 -11.95
CA LEU A 95 7.82 4.78 -11.33
C LEU A 95 8.57 5.48 -10.20
N ARG A 96 9.08 6.70 -10.43
CA ARG A 96 9.74 7.50 -9.39
C ARG A 96 8.82 7.81 -8.22
N SER A 97 7.54 8.10 -8.50
CA SER A 97 6.55 8.33 -7.44
C SER A 97 6.36 7.07 -6.59
N LEU A 98 6.26 5.90 -7.22
CA LEU A 98 6.13 4.63 -6.52
C LEU A 98 7.38 4.31 -5.69
N GLU A 99 8.57 4.46 -6.26
CA GLU A 99 9.85 4.26 -5.56
C GLU A 99 9.96 5.16 -4.32
N ARG A 100 9.58 6.43 -4.45
CA ARG A 100 9.54 7.38 -3.34
C ARG A 100 8.56 6.90 -2.25
N SER A 101 7.33 6.56 -2.61
CA SER A 101 6.33 6.06 -1.66
C SER A 101 6.81 4.80 -0.94
N LEU A 102 7.39 3.84 -1.65
CA LEU A 102 7.98 2.64 -1.06
C LEU A 102 9.14 2.96 -0.12
N GLY A 103 9.96 3.96 -0.44
CA GLY A 103 11.01 4.47 0.44
C GLY A 103 10.44 5.04 1.75
N LEU A 104 9.47 5.96 1.65
CA LEU A 104 8.82 6.59 2.81
C LEU A 104 8.11 5.58 3.71
N LEU A 105 7.47 4.57 3.11
CA LEU A 105 6.80 3.48 3.82
C LEU A 105 7.76 2.42 4.40
N GLY A 106 9.07 2.54 4.17
CA GLY A 106 10.05 1.54 4.64
C GLY A 106 9.91 0.18 3.94
N ARG A 107 9.55 0.17 2.66
CA ARG A 107 9.30 -1.00 1.80
C ARG A 107 10.20 -1.05 0.56
N SER A 108 11.35 -0.37 0.60
CA SER A 108 12.31 -0.25 -0.51
C SER A 108 12.96 -1.57 -0.97
N LYS A 109 12.77 -2.67 -0.24
CA LYS A 109 13.32 -4.01 -0.57
C LYS A 109 12.33 -4.94 -1.28
N LEU A 110 11.16 -4.46 -1.69
CA LEU A 110 10.21 -5.27 -2.44
C LEU A 110 10.83 -5.75 -3.76
N THR A 111 10.89 -7.06 -3.94
CA THR A 111 11.40 -7.69 -5.15
C THR A 111 10.29 -7.91 -6.17
N VAL A 112 10.64 -7.96 -7.46
CA VAL A 112 9.70 -8.32 -8.54
C VAL A 112 9.06 -9.69 -8.29
N ALA A 113 9.81 -10.64 -7.71
CA ALA A 113 9.28 -11.95 -7.34
C ALA A 113 8.17 -11.85 -6.30
N GLN A 114 8.36 -11.03 -5.26
CA GLN A 114 7.34 -10.77 -4.23
C GLN A 114 6.11 -10.04 -4.82
N ILE A 115 6.32 -9.18 -5.82
CA ILE A 115 5.21 -8.53 -6.55
C ILE A 115 4.42 -9.56 -7.37
N HIS A 116 5.10 -10.45 -8.09
CA HIS A 116 4.44 -11.52 -8.87
C HIS A 116 3.66 -12.49 -7.99
N GLU A 117 4.27 -12.92 -6.88
CA GLU A 117 3.67 -13.80 -5.89
C GLU A 117 2.42 -13.16 -5.27
N ALA A 118 2.51 -11.92 -4.80
CA ALA A 118 1.37 -11.19 -4.27
C ALA A 118 0.27 -10.95 -5.31
N ALA A 119 0.64 -10.77 -6.58
CA ALA A 119 -0.31 -10.56 -7.68
C ALA A 119 -0.90 -11.88 -8.22
N GLY A 120 -0.41 -13.05 -7.82
CA GLY A 120 -0.83 -14.34 -8.35
C GLY A 120 -0.59 -14.49 -9.86
N ILE A 121 0.47 -13.88 -10.39
CA ILE A 121 0.84 -13.95 -11.82
C ILE A 121 2.15 -14.74 -11.96
N SER A 122 2.20 -15.72 -12.86
CA SER A 122 3.44 -16.42 -13.16
C SER A 122 4.46 -15.51 -13.85
N LYS A 123 5.76 -15.74 -13.66
CA LYS A 123 6.83 -14.94 -14.31
C LYS A 123 6.67 -14.90 -15.84
N GLY A 124 6.21 -15.99 -16.46
CA GLY A 124 5.86 -16.04 -17.89
C GLY A 124 4.57 -15.29 -18.23
N GLY A 125 3.51 -15.44 -17.44
CA GLY A 125 2.25 -14.69 -17.61
C GLY A 125 2.43 -13.18 -17.49
N PHE A 126 3.39 -12.73 -16.67
CA PHE A 126 3.80 -11.34 -16.56
C PHE A 126 4.47 -10.77 -17.82
N TYR A 127 5.04 -11.61 -18.69
CA TYR A 127 5.60 -11.18 -19.98
C TYR A 127 4.69 -11.53 -21.17
N HIS A 128 3.69 -12.40 -20.99
CA HIS A 128 2.80 -12.87 -22.06
C HIS A 128 1.36 -12.31 -22.01
N HIS A 129 0.90 -11.74 -20.90
CA HIS A 129 -0.44 -11.12 -20.81
C HIS A 129 -0.45 -9.62 -21.05
N PHE A 130 0.71 -9.06 -21.41
CA PHE A 130 0.89 -7.65 -21.60
C PHE A 130 1.54 -7.43 -22.95
N THR A 131 0.78 -6.80 -23.84
CA THR A 131 1.19 -6.41 -25.19
C THR A 131 2.36 -5.43 -25.19
N SER A 132 2.63 -4.77 -24.05
CA SER A 132 3.78 -3.89 -23.85
C SER A 132 4.22 -3.80 -22.38
N LYS A 133 5.42 -3.24 -22.14
CA LYS A 133 5.94 -2.92 -20.80
C LYS A 133 5.11 -1.86 -20.05
N GLU A 134 4.19 -1.17 -20.72
CA GLU A 134 3.32 -0.12 -20.15
C GLU A 134 2.05 -0.72 -19.52
N ASP A 135 1.56 -1.84 -20.04
CA ASP A 135 0.41 -2.55 -19.47
C ASP A 135 0.76 -3.21 -18.13
N VAL A 136 2.01 -3.66 -17.99
CA VAL A 136 2.59 -4.17 -16.74
C VAL A 136 2.51 -3.12 -15.62
N LEU A 137 2.85 -1.87 -15.93
CA LEU A 137 2.84 -0.79 -14.95
C LEU A 137 1.40 -0.44 -14.56
N THR A 138 0.49 -0.41 -15.53
CA THR A 138 -0.95 -0.21 -15.30
C THR A 138 -1.54 -1.30 -14.41
N ALA A 139 -1.14 -2.57 -14.62
CA ALA A 139 -1.60 -3.70 -13.83
C ALA A 139 -1.02 -3.72 -12.40
N VAL A 140 0.25 -3.35 -12.21
CA VAL A 140 0.88 -3.18 -10.88
C VAL A 140 0.17 -2.07 -10.10
N LEU A 141 -0.15 -0.96 -10.75
CA LEU A 141 -0.87 0.17 -10.14
C LEU A 141 -2.33 -0.16 -9.82
N MET A 142 -3.00 -0.96 -10.66
CA MET A 142 -4.37 -1.43 -10.38
C MET A 142 -4.44 -2.51 -9.28
N ARG A 143 -3.35 -3.23 -8.98
CA ARG A 143 -3.32 -4.31 -7.98
C ARG A 143 -2.65 -3.99 -6.66
N LEU A 144 -1.94 -2.87 -6.50
CA LEU A 144 -1.50 -2.39 -5.18
C LEU A 144 -2.67 -1.92 -4.29
N ALA A 145 -3.90 -1.91 -4.80
CA ALA A 145 -5.13 -1.84 -4.00
C ALA A 145 -5.44 -3.16 -3.24
N PHE A 146 -4.74 -4.24 -3.56
CA PHE A 146 -5.01 -5.60 -3.10
C PHE A 146 -3.81 -6.15 -2.33
N CYS A 147 -3.79 -5.97 -1.00
CA CYS A 147 -3.19 -6.97 -0.13
C CYS A 147 -4.30 -7.58 0.74
N GLY A 148 -4.12 -8.83 1.14
CA GLY A 148 -5.19 -9.74 1.55
C GLY A 148 -4.79 -11.07 2.19
N SER A 149 -3.64 -11.16 2.87
CA SER A 149 -3.22 -12.28 3.70
C SER A 149 -4.37 -13.00 4.43
N SER A 150 -4.72 -14.19 3.97
CA SER A 150 -5.15 -15.29 4.81
C SER A 150 -4.34 -16.51 4.42
N LYS A 151 -3.55 -16.99 5.40
CA LYS A 151 -2.74 -18.20 5.37
C LYS A 151 -3.57 -19.40 4.93
N VAL A 152 -3.00 -20.35 4.17
CA VAL A 152 -3.20 -21.81 4.34
C VAL A 152 -2.00 -22.59 3.75
N LEU A 153 -1.27 -23.24 4.66
CA LEU A 153 -0.57 -24.56 4.62
C LEU A 153 0.52 -24.80 3.54
N ALA A 154 1.66 -25.43 3.86
CA ALA A 154 1.96 -26.43 4.90
C ALA A 154 3.26 -26.14 5.65
#